data_AF-A0A1A9F545-F1
#
_entry.id   AF-A0A1A9F545-F1
#
_cell.length_a   1.000
_cell.length_b   1.000
_cell.length_c   1.000
_cell.angle_alpha   90.00
_cell.angle_beta   90.00
_cell.angle_gamma   90.00
#
_symmetry.space_group_name_H-M   'P 1'
#
loop_
_entity.id
_entity.type
_entity.pdbx_description
1 polymer ?
#
loop_
_entity_poly.entity_id
_entity_poly.type
_entity_poly.pdbx_seq_one_letter_code
_entity_poly.pdbx_strand_id
1 'polypeptide(L)'
;MAWRFEGDIKGAAGKDDSDDPYNHAEFKATLGLTAVAEALGDVRLYERATLLHSPQPNEQQKRSIIEFCLSVDDGQSALKWLQEPWSARFASDHGRLLDKTLSLLGQTYELISLRRSAYEADPSFDKLQALLDVLPEHEKDAVRDGAIDRALAAGSLYTAIATLIALDAQDLAAKTALERADSLDSVGYNTLARWAQTFSHSGHALAAAICYRTLLEDILDNSRSKAYGHAARYYKNLSQLDADISNYHPFSDRAGFEGALREKHGRKSSFWRQAE
;
A
#
# COMPACT_ATOMS: atom_id res chain seq x y z
N MET A 1 -33.11 22.17 -21.03
CA MET A 1 -33.51 21.93 -19.62
C MET A 1 -32.64 22.75 -18.67
N ALA A 2 -31.31 22.77 -18.84
CA ALA A 2 -30.34 23.57 -18.07
C ALA A 2 -30.69 25.06 -17.89
N TRP A 3 -31.19 25.74 -18.93
CA TRP A 3 -31.52 27.18 -18.87
C TRP A 3 -32.56 27.54 -17.79
N ARG A 4 -33.46 26.62 -17.41
CA ARG A 4 -34.47 26.86 -16.36
C ARG A 4 -33.80 26.94 -14.99
N PHE A 5 -32.96 25.95 -14.68
CA PHE A 5 -32.19 25.93 -13.43
C PHE A 5 -31.25 27.14 -13.33
N GLU A 6 -30.62 27.57 -14.43
CA GLU A 6 -29.80 28.79 -14.44
C GLU A 6 -30.60 30.06 -14.09
N GLY A 7 -31.85 30.14 -14.56
CA GLY A 7 -32.76 31.24 -14.22
C GLY A 7 -33.13 31.24 -12.75
N ASP A 8 -33.41 30.06 -12.19
CA ASP A 8 -33.79 29.89 -10.78
C ASP A 8 -32.64 30.25 -9.83
N ILE A 9 -31.39 29.84 -10.14
CA ILE A 9 -30.19 30.19 -9.34
C ILE A 9 -29.97 31.71 -9.32
N LYS A 10 -29.97 32.34 -10.51
CA LYS A 10 -29.79 33.80 -10.62
C LYS A 10 -30.92 34.60 -9.97
N GLY A 11 -32.14 34.06 -9.98
CA GLY A 11 -33.32 34.71 -9.39
C GLY A 11 -33.43 34.56 -7.87
N ALA A 12 -32.71 33.59 -7.29
CA ALA A 12 -32.63 33.31 -5.86
C ALA A 12 -31.39 33.94 -5.19
N ALA A 13 -30.31 34.20 -5.95
CA ALA A 13 -29.12 34.89 -5.46
C ALA A 13 -29.44 36.33 -5.00
N GLY A 14 -29.32 36.60 -3.70
CA GLY A 14 -29.48 37.94 -3.13
C GLY A 14 -30.89 38.32 -2.68
N LYS A 15 -31.85 37.38 -2.63
CA LYS A 15 -33.13 37.59 -1.93
C LYS A 15 -33.00 37.13 -0.49
N ASP A 16 -33.09 38.08 0.44
CA ASP A 16 -33.22 37.79 1.86
C ASP A 16 -34.69 37.44 2.12
N ASP A 17 -35.05 36.19 1.90
CA ASP A 17 -36.42 35.69 2.12
C ASP A 17 -36.50 35.11 3.54
N SER A 18 -37.24 35.79 4.42
CA SER A 18 -37.38 35.38 5.82
C SER A 18 -38.03 34.00 5.99
N ASP A 19 -38.71 33.50 4.95
CA ASP A 19 -39.35 32.17 4.92
C ASP A 19 -38.46 31.06 4.34
N ASP A 20 -37.31 31.38 3.72
CA ASP A 20 -36.32 30.39 3.23
C ASP A 20 -34.88 30.77 3.64
N PRO A 21 -34.56 30.70 4.95
CA PRO A 21 -33.26 31.12 5.49
C PRO A 21 -32.07 30.27 5.01
N TYR A 22 -32.31 29.20 4.26
CA TYR A 22 -31.28 28.30 3.72
C TYR A 22 -31.24 28.28 2.19
N ASN A 23 -32.01 29.14 1.51
CA ASN A 23 -32.12 29.24 0.06
C ASN A 23 -32.30 27.87 -0.65
N HIS A 24 -33.29 27.09 -0.20
CA HIS A 24 -33.57 25.75 -0.72
C HIS A 24 -33.87 25.73 -2.23
N ALA A 25 -34.43 26.82 -2.76
CA ALA A 25 -34.69 26.96 -4.19
C ALA A 25 -33.39 27.02 -5.01
N GLU A 26 -32.41 27.81 -4.57
CA GLU A 26 -31.09 27.90 -5.19
C GLU A 26 -30.34 26.57 -5.12
N PHE A 27 -30.40 25.90 -3.96
CA PHE A 27 -29.77 24.60 -3.76
C PHE A 27 -30.37 23.52 -4.68
N LYS A 28 -31.70 23.44 -4.77
CA LYS A 28 -32.38 22.50 -5.69
C LYS A 28 -32.04 22.77 -7.15
N ALA A 29 -31.98 24.04 -7.55
CA ALA A 29 -31.62 24.40 -8.92
C ALA A 29 -30.16 24.07 -9.25
N THR A 30 -29.24 24.26 -8.29
CA THR A 30 -27.83 23.87 -8.43
C THR A 30 -27.68 22.35 -8.58
N LEU A 31 -28.34 21.56 -7.72
CA LEU A 31 -28.37 20.10 -7.83
C LEU A 31 -28.94 19.63 -9.18
N GLY A 32 -30.01 20.27 -9.65
CA GLY A 32 -30.60 19.98 -10.96
C GLY A 32 -29.63 20.26 -12.11
N LEU A 33 -28.87 21.36 -12.04
CA LEU A 33 -27.89 21.72 -13.06
C LEU A 33 -26.69 20.78 -13.06
N THR A 34 -26.18 20.41 -11.88
CA THR A 34 -25.11 19.41 -11.70
C THR A 34 -25.53 18.05 -12.25
N ALA A 35 -26.74 17.56 -11.92
CA ALA A 35 -27.24 16.29 -12.43
C ALA A 35 -27.39 16.27 -13.96
N VAL A 36 -27.80 17.40 -14.56
CA VAL A 36 -27.83 17.53 -16.03
C VAL A 36 -26.42 17.52 -16.62
N ALA A 37 -25.46 18.20 -15.98
CA ALA A 37 -24.07 18.20 -16.42
C ALA A 37 -23.47 16.78 -16.38
N GLU A 38 -23.72 16.04 -15.30
CA GLU A 38 -23.30 14.65 -15.13
C GLU A 38 -23.89 13.74 -16.21
N ALA A 39 -25.21 13.84 -16.46
CA ALA A 39 -25.87 13.04 -17.47
C ALA A 39 -25.37 13.31 -18.90
N LEU A 40 -24.86 14.51 -19.16
CA LEU A 40 -24.33 14.91 -20.47
C LEU A 40 -22.81 14.78 -20.59
N GLY A 41 -22.10 14.52 -19.49
CA GLY A 41 -20.64 14.61 -19.44
C GLY A 41 -20.11 16.03 -19.70
N ASP A 42 -20.89 17.07 -19.41
CA ASP A 42 -20.54 18.46 -19.74
C ASP A 42 -19.78 19.13 -18.58
N VAL A 43 -18.45 19.11 -18.66
CA VAL A 43 -17.54 19.73 -17.69
C VAL A 43 -17.79 21.21 -17.51
N ARG A 44 -18.05 21.94 -18.60
CA ARG A 44 -18.28 23.39 -18.52
C ARG A 44 -19.57 23.70 -17.78
N LEU A 45 -20.61 22.90 -18.00
CA LEU A 45 -21.87 23.04 -17.30
C LEU A 45 -21.72 22.71 -15.80
N TYR A 46 -20.94 21.68 -15.48
CA TYR A 46 -20.66 21.29 -14.09
C TYR A 46 -19.86 22.37 -13.33
N GLU A 47 -18.78 22.89 -13.94
CA GLU A 47 -18.00 24.01 -13.39
C GLU A 47 -18.91 25.22 -13.17
N ARG A 48 -19.72 25.56 -14.17
CA ARG A 48 -20.62 26.72 -14.10
C ARG A 48 -21.68 26.55 -13.01
N ALA A 49 -22.24 25.36 -12.83
CA ALA A 49 -23.19 25.07 -11.75
C ALA A 49 -22.55 25.34 -10.38
N THR A 50 -21.31 24.88 -10.18
CA THR A 50 -20.57 25.12 -8.94
C THR A 50 -20.28 26.61 -8.72
N LEU A 51 -19.82 27.30 -9.75
CA LEU A 51 -19.40 28.71 -9.67
C LEU A 51 -20.56 29.70 -9.53
N LEU A 52 -21.76 29.35 -9.96
CA LEU A 52 -22.95 30.20 -9.77
C LEU A 52 -23.31 30.32 -8.28
N HIS A 53 -23.15 29.23 -7.52
CA HIS A 53 -23.41 29.21 -6.08
C HIS A 53 -22.18 29.60 -5.25
N SER A 54 -21.00 29.16 -5.67
CA SER A 54 -19.73 29.41 -4.99
C SER A 54 -18.68 29.97 -5.97
N PRO A 55 -18.65 31.31 -6.17
CA PRO A 55 -17.71 31.94 -7.10
C PRO A 55 -16.23 31.72 -6.75
N GLN A 56 -15.94 31.44 -5.48
CA GLN A 56 -14.63 31.03 -4.98
C GLN A 56 -14.79 29.65 -4.34
N PRO A 57 -14.73 28.57 -5.14
CA PRO A 57 -14.99 27.24 -4.63
C PRO A 57 -13.92 26.83 -3.62
N ASN A 58 -14.36 26.26 -2.50
CA ASN A 58 -13.47 25.65 -1.51
C ASN A 58 -12.84 24.35 -2.05
N GLU A 59 -11.82 23.83 -1.38
CA GLU A 59 -11.08 22.65 -1.85
C GLU A 59 -11.95 21.38 -2.01
N GLN A 60 -13.04 21.26 -1.25
CA GLN A 60 -13.99 20.16 -1.43
C GLN A 60 -14.76 20.30 -2.75
N GLN A 61 -15.19 21.51 -3.09
CA GLN A 61 -15.85 21.79 -4.37
C GLN A 61 -14.87 21.63 -5.54
N LYS A 62 -13.62 22.11 -5.41
CA LYS A 62 -12.57 21.89 -6.41
C LYS A 62 -12.33 20.40 -6.63
N ARG A 63 -12.25 19.62 -5.54
CA ARG A 63 -12.15 18.15 -5.61
C ARG A 63 -13.31 17.55 -6.39
N SER A 64 -14.55 17.93 -6.11
CA SER A 64 -15.71 17.42 -6.83
C SER A 64 -15.67 17.77 -8.32
N ILE A 65 -15.23 18.98 -8.69
CA ILE A 65 -15.05 19.37 -10.09
C ILE A 65 -13.99 18.47 -10.75
N ILE A 66 -12.82 18.32 -10.13
CA ILE A 66 -11.71 17.51 -10.67
C ILE A 66 -12.12 16.03 -10.83
N GLU A 67 -12.81 15.47 -9.84
CA GLU A 67 -13.31 14.09 -9.90
C GLU A 67 -14.31 13.91 -11.04
N PHE A 68 -15.17 14.91 -11.30
CA PHE A 68 -16.05 14.90 -12.47
C PHE A 68 -15.27 14.99 -13.78
N CYS A 69 -14.33 15.93 -13.91
CA CYS A 69 -13.46 16.06 -15.08
C CYS A 69 -12.77 14.73 -15.42
N LEU A 70 -12.20 14.06 -14.41
CA LEU A 70 -11.54 12.77 -14.57
C LEU A 70 -12.52 11.64 -14.98
N SER A 71 -13.78 11.70 -14.54
CA SER A 71 -14.78 10.68 -14.88
C SER A 71 -15.21 10.70 -16.36
N VAL A 72 -14.97 11.82 -17.04
CA VAL A 72 -15.28 12.03 -18.47
C VAL A 72 -14.01 12.22 -19.31
N ASP A 73 -12.86 11.79 -18.77
CA ASP A 73 -11.54 11.85 -19.40
C ASP A 73 -11.06 13.27 -19.80
N ASP A 74 -11.60 14.33 -19.18
CA ASP A 74 -11.15 15.71 -19.39
C ASP A 74 -10.04 16.09 -18.40
N GLY A 75 -8.84 15.56 -18.63
CA GLY A 75 -7.67 15.86 -17.80
C GLY A 75 -7.22 17.32 -17.84
N GLN A 76 -7.51 18.07 -18.92
CA GLN A 76 -7.07 19.45 -19.06
C GLN A 76 -7.85 20.37 -18.11
N SER A 77 -9.17 20.18 -18.05
CA SER A 77 -10.02 20.92 -17.11
C SER A 77 -9.70 20.54 -15.66
N ALA A 78 -9.41 19.26 -15.38
CA ALA A 78 -8.91 18.83 -14.07
C ALA A 78 -7.61 19.56 -13.67
N LEU A 79 -6.63 19.62 -14.58
CA LEU A 79 -5.31 20.21 -14.31
C LEU A 79 -5.40 21.70 -13.95
N LYS A 80 -6.30 22.45 -14.59
CA LYS A 80 -6.57 23.86 -14.28
C LYS A 80 -6.86 24.07 -12.78
N TRP A 81 -7.73 23.25 -12.19
CA TRP A 81 -8.10 23.36 -10.77
C TRP A 81 -7.00 22.85 -9.82
N LEU A 82 -6.17 21.93 -10.29
CA LEU A 82 -5.03 21.41 -9.54
C LEU A 82 -3.85 22.40 -9.48
N GLN A 83 -3.77 23.35 -10.41
CA GLN A 83 -2.76 24.42 -10.39
C GLN A 83 -3.09 25.54 -9.41
N GLU A 84 -4.34 25.63 -8.93
CA GLU A 84 -4.70 26.56 -7.87
C GLU A 84 -4.08 26.15 -6.52
N PRO A 85 -3.97 27.06 -5.54
CA PRO A 85 -3.46 26.72 -4.21
C PRO A 85 -4.38 25.74 -3.47
N TRP A 86 -3.76 24.76 -2.80
CA TRP A 86 -4.40 23.80 -1.89
C TRP A 86 -3.79 23.91 -0.50
N SER A 87 -4.62 23.89 0.53
CA SER A 87 -4.13 23.88 1.91
C SER A 87 -3.50 22.53 2.27
N ALA A 88 -2.56 22.54 3.24
CA ALA A 88 -1.86 21.33 3.68
C ALA A 88 -2.81 20.20 4.15
N ARG A 89 -4.00 20.57 4.65
CA ARG A 89 -5.06 19.62 5.02
C ARG A 89 -5.50 18.72 3.85
N PHE A 90 -5.44 19.22 2.62
CA PHE A 90 -5.85 18.50 1.42
C PHE A 90 -4.66 18.03 0.57
N ALA A 91 -3.43 18.06 1.08
CA ALA A 91 -2.23 17.67 0.33
C ALA A 91 -2.31 16.24 -0.22
N SER A 92 -2.90 15.31 0.55
CA SER A 92 -3.10 13.92 0.13
C SER A 92 -4.09 13.81 -1.04
N ASP A 93 -5.22 14.52 -0.97
CA ASP A 93 -6.20 14.56 -2.05
C ASP A 93 -5.64 15.22 -3.31
N HIS A 94 -4.95 16.36 -3.15
CA HIS A 94 -4.29 17.06 -4.24
C HIS A 94 -3.28 16.17 -4.96
N GLY A 95 -2.36 15.53 -4.22
CA GLY A 95 -1.37 14.63 -4.80
C GLY A 95 -2.00 13.45 -5.54
N ARG A 96 -3.03 12.82 -4.96
CA ARG A 96 -3.75 11.70 -5.57
C ARG A 96 -4.46 12.12 -6.87
N LEU A 97 -5.12 13.28 -6.87
CA LEU A 97 -5.84 13.78 -8.05
C LEU A 97 -4.88 14.26 -9.13
N LEU A 98 -3.76 14.87 -8.75
CA LEU A 98 -2.70 15.27 -9.67
C LEU A 98 -2.07 14.05 -10.34
N ASP A 99 -1.74 12.99 -9.59
CA ASP A 99 -1.21 11.74 -10.15
C ASP A 99 -2.15 11.15 -11.22
N LYS A 100 -3.45 11.04 -10.91
CA LYS A 100 -4.47 10.57 -11.86
C LYS A 100 -4.57 11.46 -13.10
N THR A 101 -4.53 12.77 -12.91
CA THR A 101 -4.64 13.75 -14.00
C THR A 101 -3.44 13.69 -14.93
N LEU A 102 -2.22 13.67 -14.38
CA LEU A 102 -0.99 13.56 -15.16
C LEU A 102 -0.91 12.23 -15.90
N SER A 103 -1.35 11.13 -15.26
CA SER A 103 -1.46 9.81 -15.88
C SER A 103 -2.42 9.81 -17.07
N LEU A 104 -3.61 10.39 -16.91
CA LEU A 104 -4.62 10.51 -17.98
C LEU A 104 -4.10 11.35 -19.15
N LEU A 105 -3.39 12.45 -18.88
CA LEU A 105 -2.84 13.34 -19.89
C LEU A 105 -1.57 12.81 -20.57
N GLY A 106 -0.99 11.70 -20.08
CA GLY A 106 0.30 11.20 -20.57
C GLY A 106 1.47 12.16 -20.28
N GLN A 107 1.35 13.00 -19.25
CA GLN A 107 2.40 13.94 -18.82
C GLN A 107 3.45 13.20 -17.98
N THR A 108 4.22 12.34 -18.63
CA THR A 108 5.14 11.39 -17.98
C THR A 108 6.23 12.07 -17.16
N TYR A 109 6.78 13.20 -17.62
CA TYR A 109 7.87 13.89 -16.92
C TYR A 109 7.38 14.44 -15.57
N GLU A 110 6.24 15.12 -15.57
CA GLU A 110 5.59 15.65 -14.37
C GLU A 110 5.15 14.52 -13.44
N LEU A 111 4.63 13.42 -13.99
CA LEU A 111 4.22 12.25 -13.21
C LEU A 111 5.40 11.58 -12.51
N ILE A 112 6.54 11.40 -13.20
CA ILE A 112 7.78 10.89 -12.61
C ILE A 112 8.23 11.82 -11.48
N SER A 113 8.25 13.13 -11.72
CA SER A 113 8.66 14.12 -10.71
C SER A 113 7.78 14.05 -9.45
N LEU A 114 6.46 13.97 -9.63
CA LEU A 114 5.49 13.83 -8.54
C LEU A 114 5.72 12.55 -7.73
N ARG A 115 5.79 11.39 -8.40
CA ARG A 115 5.96 10.09 -7.74
C ARG A 115 7.33 9.96 -7.07
N ARG A 116 8.38 10.54 -7.67
CA ARG A 116 9.72 10.60 -7.09
C ARG A 116 9.73 11.41 -5.80
N SER A 117 9.17 12.62 -5.83
CA SER A 117 9.06 13.46 -4.63
C SER A 117 8.24 12.78 -3.53
N ALA A 118 7.14 12.12 -3.89
CA ALA A 118 6.31 11.38 -2.93
C ALA A 118 7.06 10.20 -2.29
N TYR A 119 7.86 9.46 -3.08
CA TYR A 119 8.70 8.37 -2.58
C TYR A 119 9.85 8.88 -1.70
N GLU A 120 10.51 9.98 -2.08
CA GLU A 120 11.60 10.59 -1.30
C GLU A 120 11.12 11.13 0.05
N ALA A 121 9.93 11.72 0.10
CA ALA A 121 9.37 12.29 1.32
C ALA A 121 8.93 11.22 2.35
N ASP A 122 8.39 10.11 1.88
CA ASP A 122 7.91 9.01 2.73
C ASP A 122 8.04 7.68 1.97
N PRO A 123 9.22 7.03 2.04
CA PRO A 123 9.51 5.81 1.31
C PRO A 123 8.59 4.66 1.74
N SER A 124 7.88 4.10 0.78
CA SER A 124 7.06 2.89 0.95
C SER A 124 7.12 2.06 -0.33
N PHE A 125 6.84 0.77 -0.20
CA PHE A 125 6.80 -0.13 -1.34
C PHE A 125 5.79 0.35 -2.40
N ASP A 126 4.59 0.76 -2.00
CA ASP A 126 3.55 1.21 -2.93
C ASP A 126 4.00 2.41 -3.77
N LYS A 127 4.68 3.38 -3.15
CA LYS A 127 5.20 4.55 -3.87
C LYS A 127 6.39 4.22 -4.75
N LEU A 128 7.25 3.30 -4.30
CA LEU A 128 8.36 2.80 -5.10
C LEU A 128 7.84 2.10 -6.37
N GLN A 129 6.85 1.22 -6.23
CA GLN A 129 6.24 0.54 -7.36
C GLN A 129 5.60 1.54 -8.32
N ALA A 130 4.81 2.48 -7.80
CA ALA A 130 4.19 3.52 -8.63
C ALA A 130 5.24 4.34 -9.41
N LEU A 131 6.39 4.64 -8.81
CA LEU A 131 7.49 5.32 -9.49
C LEU A 131 8.14 4.42 -10.56
N LEU A 132 8.45 3.17 -10.24
CA LEU A 132 9.06 2.21 -11.17
C LEU A 132 8.17 1.92 -12.38
N ASP A 133 6.85 2.01 -12.25
CA ASP A 133 5.90 1.78 -13.35
C ASP A 133 6.02 2.83 -14.47
N VAL A 134 6.46 4.05 -14.13
CA VAL A 134 6.53 5.18 -15.08
C VAL A 134 7.95 5.57 -15.47
N LEU A 135 8.96 5.09 -14.73
CA LEU A 135 10.35 5.40 -15.02
C LEU A 135 10.80 4.80 -16.37
N PRO A 136 11.69 5.48 -17.11
CA PRO A 136 12.41 4.86 -18.21
C PRO A 136 13.22 3.65 -17.72
N GLU A 137 13.29 2.57 -18.52
CA GLU A 137 13.99 1.34 -18.15
C GLU A 137 15.43 1.58 -17.65
N HIS A 138 16.16 2.51 -18.28
CA HIS A 138 17.54 2.83 -17.90
C HIS A 138 17.69 3.50 -16.52
N GLU A 139 16.62 4.03 -15.93
CA GLU A 139 16.63 4.62 -14.58
C GLU A 139 16.12 3.66 -13.51
N LYS A 140 15.39 2.59 -13.90
CA LYS A 140 14.72 1.70 -12.94
C LYS A 140 15.71 0.99 -12.03
N ASP A 141 16.83 0.52 -12.58
CA ASP A 141 17.83 -0.23 -11.81
C ASP A 141 18.46 0.64 -10.72
N ALA A 142 18.86 1.87 -11.04
CA ALA A 142 19.43 2.79 -10.05
C ALA A 142 18.44 3.12 -8.91
N VAL A 143 17.14 3.24 -9.22
CA VAL A 143 16.10 3.47 -8.21
C VAL A 143 15.84 2.22 -7.37
N ARG A 144 15.85 1.03 -7.98
CA ARG A 144 15.76 -0.26 -7.28
C ARG A 144 16.93 -0.46 -6.33
N ASP A 145 18.16 -0.23 -6.79
CA ASP A 145 19.37 -0.37 -5.99
C ASP A 145 19.34 0.57 -4.78
N GLY A 146 18.97 1.84 -4.98
CA GLY A 146 18.82 2.78 -3.88
C GLY A 146 17.70 2.40 -2.90
N ALA A 147 16.66 1.72 -3.35
CA ALA A 147 15.62 1.18 -2.47
C ALA A 147 16.08 -0.06 -1.69
N ILE A 148 16.87 -0.92 -2.31
CA ILE A 148 17.53 -2.06 -1.67
C ILE A 148 18.47 -1.56 -0.57
N ASP A 149 19.32 -0.57 -0.84
CA ASP A 149 20.24 0.00 0.14
C ASP A 149 19.49 0.57 1.36
N ARG A 150 18.38 1.28 1.12
CA ARG A 150 17.51 1.77 2.20
C ARG A 150 16.86 0.64 2.98
N ALA A 151 16.42 -0.42 2.31
CA ALA A 151 15.83 -1.58 2.97
C ALA A 151 16.84 -2.29 3.86
N LEU A 152 18.08 -2.46 3.39
CA LEU A 152 19.18 -3.05 4.16
C LEU A 152 19.57 -2.17 5.36
N ALA A 153 19.51 -0.84 5.21
CA ALA A 153 19.75 0.10 6.30
C ALA A 153 18.56 0.26 7.27
N ALA A 154 17.39 -0.30 6.97
CA ALA A 154 16.21 -0.14 7.81
C ALA A 154 16.40 -0.84 9.17
N GLY A 155 16.09 -0.12 10.26
CA GLY A 155 16.14 -0.70 11.61
C GLY A 155 15.06 -1.75 11.86
N SER A 156 13.92 -1.64 11.18
CA SER A 156 12.83 -2.61 11.25
C SER A 156 13.11 -3.81 10.34
N LEU A 157 13.24 -5.00 10.92
CA LEU A 157 13.40 -6.26 10.17
C LEU A 157 12.22 -6.49 9.21
N TYR A 158 11.00 -6.16 9.66
CA TYR A 158 9.80 -6.22 8.82
C TYR A 158 9.93 -5.37 7.57
N THR A 159 10.30 -4.09 7.75
CA THR A 159 10.44 -3.15 6.64
C THR A 159 11.53 -3.59 5.67
N ALA A 160 12.66 -4.06 6.19
CA ALA A 160 13.76 -4.58 5.38
C ALA A 160 13.31 -5.76 4.50
N ILE A 161 12.83 -6.85 5.11
CA ILE A 161 12.48 -8.08 4.38
C ILE A 161 11.28 -7.87 3.47
N ALA A 162 10.23 -7.16 3.93
CA ALA A 162 9.06 -6.91 3.10
C ALA A 162 9.42 -6.11 1.83
N THR A 163 10.28 -5.10 1.96
CA THR A 163 10.73 -4.30 0.80
C THR A 163 11.59 -5.13 -0.15
N LEU A 164 12.53 -5.93 0.38
CA LEU A 164 13.41 -6.78 -0.44
C LEU A 164 12.62 -7.86 -1.20
N ILE A 165 11.66 -8.53 -0.55
CA ILE A 165 10.78 -9.52 -1.22
C ILE A 165 9.98 -8.84 -2.33
N ALA A 166 9.44 -7.65 -2.05
CA ALA A 166 8.59 -6.95 -3.00
C ALA A 166 9.39 -6.37 -4.19
N LEU A 167 10.70 -6.21 -4.03
CA LEU A 167 11.66 -5.86 -5.09
C LEU A 167 12.24 -7.07 -5.84
N ASP A 168 11.74 -8.28 -5.60
CA ASP A 168 12.28 -9.53 -6.17
C ASP A 168 13.77 -9.75 -5.82
N ALA A 169 14.16 -9.31 -4.63
CA ALA A 169 15.51 -9.47 -4.07
C ALA A 169 15.52 -10.52 -2.95
N GLN A 170 15.01 -11.72 -3.25
CA GLN A 170 14.84 -12.81 -2.26
C GLN A 170 16.17 -13.25 -1.66
N ASP A 171 17.27 -13.23 -2.43
CA ASP A 171 18.62 -13.53 -1.94
C ASP A 171 19.02 -12.61 -0.78
N LEU A 172 18.80 -11.30 -0.95
CA LEU A 172 19.10 -10.29 0.06
C LEU A 172 18.14 -10.37 1.24
N ALA A 173 16.86 -10.66 0.97
CA ALA A 173 15.86 -10.85 2.02
C ALA A 173 16.21 -12.05 2.92
N ALA A 174 16.58 -13.19 2.32
CA ALA A 174 17.00 -14.39 3.03
C ALA A 174 18.28 -14.15 3.84
N LYS A 175 19.29 -13.53 3.22
CA LYS A 175 20.52 -13.14 3.92
C LYS A 175 20.24 -12.24 5.12
N THR A 176 19.41 -11.21 4.95
CA THR A 176 19.03 -10.29 6.03
C THR A 176 18.29 -11.00 7.16
N ALA A 177 17.39 -11.94 6.84
CA ALA A 177 16.69 -12.75 7.83
C ALA A 177 17.64 -13.60 8.67
N LEU A 178 18.69 -14.16 8.04
CA LEU A 178 19.70 -14.96 8.73
C LEU A 178 20.65 -14.09 9.57
N GLU A 179 21.10 -12.95 9.05
CA GLU A 179 21.98 -12.02 9.77
C GLU A 179 21.29 -11.41 11.01
N ARG A 180 19.97 -11.28 10.97
CA ARG A 180 19.15 -10.71 12.05
C ARG A 180 18.20 -11.74 12.66
N ALA A 181 18.60 -13.02 12.67
CA ALA A 181 17.76 -14.13 13.11
C ALA A 181 17.23 -13.95 14.54
N ASP A 182 18.01 -13.33 15.42
CA ASP A 182 17.64 -13.03 16.81
C ASP A 182 16.43 -12.09 16.94
N SER A 183 16.04 -11.39 15.86
CA SER A 183 14.85 -10.51 15.84
C SER A 183 13.63 -11.17 15.21
N LEU A 184 13.72 -12.41 14.73
CA LEU A 184 12.59 -13.11 14.07
C LEU A 184 11.46 -13.43 15.05
N ASP A 185 11.75 -13.60 16.33
CA ASP A 185 10.77 -13.83 17.39
C ASP A 185 9.80 -12.65 17.58
N SER A 186 10.27 -11.43 17.31
CA SER A 186 9.46 -10.20 17.34
C SER A 186 8.54 -10.03 16.13
N VAL A 187 8.73 -10.84 15.08
CA VAL A 187 7.92 -10.80 13.87
C VAL A 187 6.59 -11.52 14.11
N GLY A 188 5.49 -10.88 13.73
CA GLY A 188 4.16 -11.47 13.85
C GLY A 188 4.04 -12.82 13.13
N TYR A 189 3.43 -13.80 13.78
CA TYR A 189 3.29 -15.19 13.33
C TYR A 189 2.91 -15.33 11.85
N ASN A 190 1.87 -14.63 11.39
CA ASN A 190 1.39 -14.72 10.01
C ASN A 190 2.41 -14.21 9.00
N THR A 191 3.15 -13.16 9.35
CA THR A 191 4.20 -12.59 8.50
C THR A 191 5.37 -13.55 8.39
N LEU A 192 5.85 -14.07 9.53
CA LEU A 192 6.97 -15.00 9.54
C LEU A 192 6.65 -16.31 8.80
N ALA A 193 5.40 -16.81 8.90
CA ALA A 193 4.94 -17.96 8.13
C ALA A 193 4.93 -17.70 6.62
N ARG A 194 4.56 -16.49 6.19
CA ARG A 194 4.64 -16.09 4.78
C ARG A 194 6.09 -16.01 4.31
N TRP A 195 6.98 -15.42 5.09
CA TRP A 195 8.40 -15.37 4.74
C TRP A 195 9.03 -16.76 4.63
N ALA A 196 8.72 -17.67 5.56
CA ALA A 196 9.19 -19.06 5.48
C ALA A 196 8.76 -19.74 4.18
N GLN A 197 7.52 -19.50 3.74
CA GLN A 197 7.04 -19.98 2.45
C GLN A 197 7.77 -19.30 1.29
N THR A 198 7.89 -17.98 1.29
CA THR A 198 8.60 -17.23 0.24
C THR A 198 10.03 -17.76 0.06
N PHE A 199 10.80 -17.88 1.14
CA PHE A 199 12.17 -18.39 1.10
C PHE A 199 12.25 -19.84 0.65
N SER A 200 11.28 -20.68 1.05
CA SER A 200 11.23 -22.06 0.59
C SER A 200 10.98 -22.14 -0.93
N HIS A 201 10.08 -21.33 -1.48
CA HIS A 201 9.78 -21.34 -2.92
C HIS A 201 10.90 -20.73 -3.76
N SER A 202 11.66 -19.77 -3.21
CA SER A 202 12.79 -19.15 -3.90
C SER A 202 14.12 -19.89 -3.72
N GLY A 203 14.11 -21.08 -3.11
CA GLY A 203 15.31 -21.90 -2.95
C GLY A 203 16.24 -21.47 -1.81
N HIS A 204 15.83 -20.57 -0.92
CA HIS A 204 16.59 -20.18 0.27
C HIS A 204 16.25 -21.08 1.47
N ALA A 205 16.61 -22.36 1.36
CA ALA A 205 16.20 -23.40 2.30
C ALA A 205 16.59 -23.11 3.76
N LEU A 206 17.79 -22.57 4.01
CA LEU A 206 18.25 -22.23 5.36
C LEU A 206 17.38 -21.12 5.99
N ALA A 207 17.11 -20.03 5.26
CA ALA A 207 16.28 -18.93 5.77
C ALA A 207 14.85 -19.41 6.06
N ALA A 208 14.28 -20.25 5.19
CA ALA A 208 12.99 -20.90 5.44
C ALA A 208 13.02 -21.76 6.70
N ALA A 209 14.08 -22.57 6.88
CA ALA A 209 14.25 -23.44 8.03
C ALA A 209 14.32 -22.63 9.33
N ILE A 210 15.12 -21.56 9.39
CA ILE A 210 15.19 -20.71 10.59
C ILE A 210 13.84 -20.09 10.92
N CYS A 211 13.10 -19.58 9.93
CA CYS A 211 11.75 -19.06 10.16
C CYS A 211 10.78 -20.13 10.71
N TYR A 212 10.83 -21.35 10.17
CA TYR A 212 10.01 -22.46 10.67
C TYR A 212 10.40 -22.91 12.07
N ARG A 213 11.70 -22.90 12.42
CA ARG A 213 12.18 -23.17 13.78
C ARG A 213 11.60 -22.16 14.78
N THR A 214 11.71 -20.87 14.49
CA THR A 214 11.14 -19.80 15.32
C THR A 214 9.62 -19.94 15.51
N LEU A 215 8.87 -20.22 14.43
CA LEU A 215 7.41 -20.45 14.51
C LEU A 215 7.05 -21.68 15.35
N LEU A 216 7.83 -22.75 15.21
CA LEU A 216 7.64 -23.98 15.95
C LEU A 216 7.91 -23.74 17.45
N GLU A 217 9.03 -23.12 17.78
CA GLU A 217 9.42 -22.81 19.16
C GLU A 217 8.39 -21.89 19.84
N ASP A 218 7.89 -20.84 19.19
CA ASP A 218 6.83 -19.97 19.75
C ASP A 218 5.57 -20.77 20.14
N ILE A 219 5.14 -21.70 19.29
CA ILE A 219 3.97 -22.55 19.57
C ILE A 219 4.21 -23.44 20.79
N LEU A 220 5.39 -24.03 20.89
CA LEU A 220 5.72 -24.98 21.96
C LEU A 220 5.98 -24.27 23.29
N ASP A 221 6.72 -23.17 23.28
CA ASP A 221 7.01 -22.34 24.46
C ASP A 221 5.72 -21.84 25.11
N ASN A 222 4.78 -21.35 24.29
CA ASN A 222 3.48 -20.88 24.78
C ASN A 222 2.46 -22.00 25.03
N SER A 223 2.85 -23.27 24.87
CA SER A 223 1.98 -24.44 25.07
C SER A 223 0.63 -24.36 24.35
N ARG A 224 0.61 -23.77 23.15
CA ARG A 224 -0.61 -23.56 22.35
C ARG A 224 -1.06 -24.88 21.72
N SER A 225 -1.70 -25.74 22.51
CA SER A 225 -2.07 -27.12 22.12
C SER A 225 -2.91 -27.19 20.84
N LYS A 226 -3.82 -26.22 20.62
CA LYS A 226 -4.61 -26.11 19.39
C LYS A 226 -3.76 -25.87 18.13
N ALA A 227 -2.55 -25.34 18.28
CA ALA A 227 -1.61 -25.06 17.19
C ALA A 227 -0.55 -26.16 17.01
N TYR A 228 -0.58 -27.26 17.78
CA TYR A 228 0.43 -28.33 17.67
C TYR A 228 0.45 -29.00 16.29
N GLY A 229 -0.69 -29.03 15.57
CA GLY A 229 -0.72 -29.48 14.18
C GLY A 229 0.12 -28.60 13.25
N HIS A 230 0.15 -27.28 13.48
CA HIS A 230 1.01 -26.38 12.72
C HIS A 230 2.48 -26.60 13.06
N ALA A 231 2.82 -26.72 14.35
CA ALA A 231 4.19 -27.02 14.78
C ALA A 231 4.69 -28.35 14.20
N ALA A 232 3.86 -29.39 14.21
CA ALA A 232 4.19 -30.69 13.61
C ALA A 232 4.41 -30.59 12.10
N ARG A 233 3.60 -29.79 11.39
CA ARG A 233 3.83 -29.50 9.96
C ARG A 233 5.15 -28.77 9.73
N TYR A 234 5.48 -27.76 10.55
CA TYR A 234 6.76 -27.06 10.45
C TYR A 234 7.94 -28.01 10.71
N TYR A 235 7.84 -28.88 11.71
CA TYR A 235 8.85 -29.91 11.97
C TYR A 235 9.08 -30.83 10.75
N LYS A 236 8.02 -31.23 10.04
CA LYS A 236 8.11 -32.04 8.82
C LYS A 236 8.71 -31.25 7.65
N ASN A 237 8.35 -29.98 7.50
CA ASN A 237 8.96 -29.08 6.50
C ASN A 237 10.47 -28.94 6.72
N LEU A 238 10.94 -28.87 7.97
CA LEU A 238 12.37 -28.81 8.27
C LEU A 238 13.13 -30.02 7.72
N SER A 239 12.53 -31.22 7.75
CA SER A 239 13.16 -32.43 7.21
C SER A 239 13.24 -32.41 5.68
N GLN A 240 12.28 -31.76 5.00
CA GLN A 240 12.34 -31.58 3.54
C GLN A 240 13.43 -30.57 3.16
N LEU A 241 13.49 -29.45 3.87
CA LEU A 241 14.47 -28.39 3.63
C LEU A 241 15.91 -28.83 3.91
N ASP A 242 16.12 -29.77 4.83
CA ASP A 242 17.46 -30.26 5.21
C ASP A 242 18.24 -30.81 4.01
N ALA A 243 17.56 -31.44 3.05
CA ALA A 243 18.17 -31.97 1.83
C ALA A 243 18.81 -30.88 0.96
N ASP A 244 18.31 -29.64 1.05
CA ASP A 244 18.74 -28.50 0.25
C ASP A 244 19.69 -27.56 1.03
N ILE A 245 20.02 -27.88 2.29
CA ILE A 245 20.90 -27.06 3.13
C ILE A 245 22.30 -27.69 3.18
N SER A 246 23.25 -27.09 2.49
CA SER A 246 24.64 -27.53 2.48
C SER A 246 25.47 -26.99 3.65
N ASN A 247 25.07 -25.87 4.23
CA ASN A 247 25.77 -25.22 5.35
C ASN A 247 24.76 -24.58 6.30
N TYR A 248 24.82 -24.96 7.57
CA TYR A 248 23.97 -24.40 8.62
C TYR A 248 24.61 -23.23 9.38
N HIS A 249 25.93 -23.03 9.28
CA HIS A 249 26.65 -22.06 10.11
C HIS A 249 26.07 -20.64 9.94
N PRO A 250 25.86 -19.87 11.04
CA PRO A 250 26.24 -20.17 12.43
C PRO A 250 25.21 -20.98 13.24
N PHE A 251 24.12 -21.42 12.63
CA PHE A 251 23.06 -22.16 13.29
C PHE A 251 23.41 -23.62 13.50
N SER A 252 22.74 -24.28 14.45
CA SER A 252 22.80 -25.73 14.59
C SER A 252 22.19 -26.42 13.37
N ASP A 253 22.77 -27.56 13.00
CA ASP A 253 22.19 -28.44 11.99
C ASP A 253 20.85 -29.03 12.45
N ARG A 254 20.21 -29.84 11.59
CA ARG A 254 18.90 -30.42 11.89
C ARG A 254 18.92 -31.29 13.15
N ALA A 255 19.96 -32.10 13.32
CA ALA A 255 20.10 -33.02 14.44
C ALA A 255 20.32 -32.27 15.76
N GLY A 256 21.17 -31.25 15.76
CA GLY A 256 21.42 -30.38 16.91
C GLY A 256 20.17 -29.60 17.32
N PHE A 257 19.43 -29.04 16.35
CA PHE A 257 18.14 -28.40 16.63
C PHE A 257 17.13 -29.39 17.22
N GLU A 258 17.02 -30.60 16.65
CA GLU A 258 16.11 -31.62 17.18
C GLU A 258 16.47 -32.05 18.61
N GLY A 259 17.76 -32.23 18.89
CA GLY A 259 18.25 -32.55 20.24
C GLY A 259 17.80 -31.51 21.26
N ALA A 260 18.06 -30.22 20.97
CA ALA A 260 17.64 -29.11 21.83
C ALA A 260 16.11 -29.04 21.98
N LEU A 261 15.37 -29.28 20.89
CA LEU A 261 13.91 -29.28 20.90
C LEU A 261 13.35 -30.41 21.77
N ARG A 262 13.92 -31.62 21.69
CA ARG A 262 13.54 -32.76 22.53
C ARG A 262 13.89 -32.55 24.00
N GLU A 263 15.04 -31.95 24.28
CA GLU A 263 15.44 -31.60 25.65
C GLU A 263 14.43 -30.63 26.28
N LYS A 264 14.09 -29.55 25.57
CA LYS A 264 13.18 -28.50 26.08
C LYS A 264 11.71 -28.92 26.08
N HIS A 265 11.27 -29.72 25.11
CA HIS A 265 9.85 -30.00 24.86
C HIS A 265 9.48 -31.49 24.80
N GLY A 266 10.36 -32.40 25.23
CA GLY A 266 10.14 -33.85 25.18
C GLY A 266 8.85 -34.34 25.86
N ARG A 267 8.36 -33.63 26.89
CA ARG A 267 7.13 -33.98 27.62
C ARG A 267 5.84 -33.64 26.87
N LYS A 268 5.89 -32.88 25.76
CA LYS A 268 4.71 -32.51 24.95
C LYS A 268 4.31 -33.66 24.03
N SER A 269 3.88 -34.77 24.60
CA SER A 269 3.59 -36.03 23.89
C SER A 269 2.56 -35.90 22.75
N SER A 270 1.61 -34.97 22.88
CA SER A 270 0.61 -34.69 21.83
C SER A 270 1.20 -34.01 20.60
N PHE A 271 2.27 -33.23 20.75
CA PHE A 271 3.04 -32.67 19.63
C PHE A 271 3.87 -33.77 18.96
N TRP A 272 4.67 -34.52 19.74
CA TRP A 272 5.56 -35.56 19.20
C TRP A 272 4.79 -36.62 18.39
N ARG A 273 3.62 -37.05 18.88
CA ARG A 273 2.74 -37.98 18.14
C ARG A 273 2.28 -37.47 16.76
N GLN A 274 2.23 -36.15 16.55
CA GLN A 274 1.85 -35.57 15.26
C GLN A 274 3.06 -35.27 14.37
N ALA A 275 4.21 -35.00 14.99
CA ALA A 275 5.46 -34.67 14.31
C ALA A 275 6.14 -35.91 13.73
N GLU A 276 6.08 -37.03 14.44
CA GLU A 276 6.54 -38.38 14.04
C GLU A 276 5.44 -39.12 13.24
#